data_AF-A0A9Q1C4K3-F1
#
_entry.id   AF-A0A9Q1C4K3-F1
#
_cell.length_a   1.000
_cell.length_b   1.000
_cell.length_c   1.000
_cell.angle_alpha   90.00
_cell.angle_beta   90.00
_cell.angle_gamma   90.00
#
_symmetry.space_group_name_H-M   'P 1'
#
loop_
_entity.id
_entity.type
_entity.pdbx_description
1 polymer ?
#
loop_
_entity_poly.entity_id
_entity_poly.type
_entity_poly.pdbx_seq_one_letter_code
_entity_poly.pdbx_strand_id
1 'polypeptide(L)'
;MLQDLQTYRMELLTKTLFLCLAVLAIDATKLKFEPKAKQPKSSANKEQSGPYFPNWDSIDSRPLPEWYDEAKFGIFIHWGVYSVPAFQTEWFWRRWKDGIPSFVLFMAKNYPPRFQYPDFAPLFTAEMFDANHFADVLKASGAQ
;
A
#
# COMPACT_ATOMS: atom_id res chain seq x y z
N MET A 1 -49.71 -36.02 0.75
CA MET A 1 -49.35 -34.59 0.57
C MET A 1 -47.94 -34.23 1.06
N LEU A 2 -47.38 -34.87 2.09
CA LEU A 2 -45.99 -34.60 2.54
C LEU A 2 -44.89 -35.38 1.77
N GLN A 3 -45.20 -36.47 1.07
CA GLN A 3 -44.22 -37.25 0.30
C GLN A 3 -43.76 -36.55 -0.99
N ASP A 4 -44.62 -35.77 -1.65
CA ASP A 4 -44.25 -35.04 -2.88
C ASP A 4 -43.27 -33.89 -2.63
N LEU A 5 -43.38 -33.23 -1.47
CA LEU A 5 -42.51 -32.09 -1.14
C LEU A 5 -41.05 -32.49 -0.89
N GLN A 6 -40.82 -33.70 -0.35
CA GLN A 6 -39.47 -34.23 -0.13
C GLN A 6 -38.81 -34.65 -1.44
N THR A 7 -39.56 -35.31 -2.33
CA THR A 7 -39.08 -35.70 -3.66
C THR A 7 -38.74 -34.48 -4.51
N TYR A 8 -39.57 -33.43 -4.48
CA TYR A 8 -39.32 -32.19 -5.22
C TYR A 8 -38.09 -31.43 -4.69
N ARG A 9 -37.88 -31.43 -3.37
CA ARG A 9 -36.69 -30.81 -2.75
C ARG A 9 -35.41 -31.57 -3.06
N MET A 10 -35.47 -32.90 -3.11
CA MET A 10 -34.33 -33.70 -3.53
C MET A 10 -34.01 -33.48 -5.01
N GLU A 11 -35.00 -33.50 -5.91
CA GLU A 11 -34.78 -33.21 -7.33
C GLU A 11 -34.22 -31.80 -7.58
N LEU A 12 -34.73 -30.79 -6.86
CA LEU A 12 -34.24 -29.42 -7.00
C LEU A 12 -32.80 -29.30 -6.49
N LEU A 13 -32.45 -30.00 -5.40
CA LEU A 13 -31.08 -30.05 -4.88
C LEU A 13 -30.13 -30.77 -5.83
N THR A 14 -30.52 -31.92 -6.42
CA THR A 14 -29.67 -32.59 -7.41
C THR A 14 -29.49 -31.75 -8.68
N LYS A 15 -30.57 -31.14 -9.20
CA LYS A 15 -30.49 -30.26 -10.39
C LYS A 15 -29.64 -29.01 -10.13
N THR A 16 -29.70 -28.42 -8.93
CA THR A 16 -28.87 -27.27 -8.54
C THR A 16 -27.40 -27.66 -8.36
N LEU A 17 -27.14 -28.84 -7.77
CA LEU A 17 -25.77 -29.34 -7.59
C LEU A 17 -25.10 -29.69 -8.93
N PHE A 18 -25.85 -30.27 -9.88
CA PHE A 18 -25.36 -30.53 -11.24
C PHE A 18 -25.07 -29.24 -12.01
N LEU A 19 -25.88 -28.19 -11.85
CA LEU A 19 -25.61 -26.89 -12.46
C LEU A 19 -24.34 -26.24 -11.88
N CYS A 20 -24.13 -26.33 -10.57
CA CYS A 20 -22.91 -25.82 -9.92
C CYS A 20 -21.65 -26.57 -10.36
N LEU A 21 -21.70 -27.90 -10.49
CA LEU A 21 -20.55 -28.69 -10.96
C LEU A 21 -20.24 -28.43 -12.43
N ALA A 22 -21.26 -28.21 -13.27
CA ALA A 22 -21.06 -27.85 -14.68
C ALA A 22 -20.43 -26.45 -14.85
N VAL A 23 -20.80 -25.46 -14.02
CA VAL A 23 -20.21 -24.12 -14.04
C VAL A 23 -18.73 -24.15 -13.61
N LEU A 24 -18.38 -24.96 -12.59
CA LEU A 24 -16.99 -25.13 -12.16
C LEU A 24 -16.11 -25.86 -13.20
N ALA A 25 -16.68 -26.80 -13.96
CA ALA A 25 -15.95 -27.51 -15.02
C ALA A 25 -15.67 -26.66 -16.27
N ILE A 26 -16.54 -25.68 -16.57
CA ILE A 26 -16.35 -24.75 -17.70
C ILE A 26 -15.21 -23.75 -17.43
N ASP A 27 -14.95 -23.40 -16.16
CA ASP A 27 -13.88 -22.47 -15.79
C ASP A 27 -12.49 -23.15 -15.78
N ALA A 28 -12.43 -24.42 -15.37
CA ALA A 28 -11.17 -25.18 -15.27
C ALA A 28 -10.52 -25.52 -16.62
N THR A 29 -11.25 -25.43 -17.74
CA THR A 29 -10.72 -25.73 -19.08
C THR A 29 -10.28 -24.49 -19.86
N LYS A 30 -10.51 -23.27 -19.37
CA LYS A 30 -10.15 -22.02 -20.06
C LYS A 30 -8.94 -21.26 -19.50
N LEU A 31 -8.33 -21.70 -18.40
CA LEU A 31 -7.09 -21.11 -17.89
C LEU A 31 -5.84 -21.80 -18.48
N LYS A 32 -5.72 -21.76 -19.81
CA LYS A 32 -4.38 -21.84 -20.42
C LYS A 32 -3.74 -20.47 -20.22
N PHE A 33 -2.82 -20.38 -19.26
CA PHE A 33 -1.93 -19.23 -19.13
C PHE A 33 -1.02 -19.22 -20.35
N GLU A 34 -1.40 -18.45 -21.38
CA GLU A 34 -0.48 -18.08 -22.43
C GLU A 34 0.41 -16.95 -21.90
N PRO A 35 1.74 -17.10 -21.86
CA PRO A 35 2.62 -16.00 -21.52
C PRO A 35 2.42 -14.93 -22.58
N LYS A 36 1.83 -13.79 -22.19
CA LYS A 36 1.61 -12.66 -23.07
C LYS A 36 2.96 -12.27 -23.67
N ALA A 37 3.15 -12.55 -24.96
CA ALA A 37 4.34 -12.13 -25.68
C ALA A 37 4.51 -10.62 -25.48
N LYS A 38 5.71 -10.21 -25.05
CA LYS A 38 6.11 -8.80 -24.94
C LYS A 38 5.82 -8.16 -26.29
N GLN A 39 4.77 -7.35 -26.35
CA GLN A 39 4.48 -6.53 -27.52
C GLN A 39 5.72 -5.68 -27.80
N PRO A 40 6.25 -5.64 -29.04
CA PRO A 40 7.33 -4.73 -29.36
C PRO A 40 6.80 -3.33 -29.12
N LYS A 41 7.39 -2.63 -28.13
CA LYS A 41 7.05 -1.24 -27.86
C LYS A 41 7.46 -0.44 -29.09
N SER A 42 6.46 -0.07 -29.88
CA SER A 42 6.55 0.91 -30.96
C SER A 42 7.30 2.14 -30.46
N SER A 43 8.51 2.32 -31.00
CA SER A 43 9.42 3.42 -30.73
C SER A 43 8.94 4.66 -31.47
N ALA A 44 8.10 5.46 -30.82
CA ALA A 44 7.98 6.87 -31.16
C ALA A 44 9.15 7.62 -30.52
N ASN A 45 10.10 8.04 -31.36
CA ASN A 45 11.25 8.88 -31.03
C ASN A 45 10.84 10.09 -30.17
N LYS A 46 11.11 10.01 -28.87
CA LYS A 46 11.46 11.17 -28.07
C LYS A 46 12.96 11.16 -27.96
N GLU A 47 13.62 12.20 -28.47
CA GLU A 47 15.04 12.46 -28.20
C GLU A 47 15.24 12.42 -26.67
N GLN A 48 15.80 11.32 -26.19
CA GLN A 48 16.15 11.16 -24.79
C GLN A 48 17.46 11.88 -24.57
N SER A 49 17.35 13.15 -24.17
CA SER A 49 18.49 13.96 -23.76
C SER A 49 18.89 13.60 -22.32
N GLY A 50 19.94 12.80 -22.16
CA GLY A 50 20.52 12.44 -20.87
C GLY A 50 21.38 11.18 -20.98
N PRO A 51 22.30 10.93 -20.03
CA PRO A 51 23.17 9.76 -20.06
C PRO A 51 22.45 8.44 -19.78
N TYR A 52 21.16 8.47 -19.40
CA TYR A 52 20.39 7.30 -19.01
C TYR A 52 19.11 7.11 -19.83
N PHE A 53 18.80 5.86 -20.15
CA PHE A 53 17.64 5.40 -20.88
C PHE A 53 16.70 4.59 -19.95
N PRO A 54 15.38 4.51 -20.21
CA PRO A 54 14.42 3.79 -19.37
C PRO A 54 14.47 2.26 -19.60
N ASN A 55 15.66 1.69 -19.50
CA ASN A 55 15.93 0.26 -19.50
C ASN A 55 16.91 -0.09 -18.38
N TRP A 56 16.86 -1.34 -17.90
CA TRP A 56 17.64 -1.79 -16.76
C TRP A 56 19.14 -1.64 -17.00
N ASP A 57 19.64 -2.05 -18.18
CA ASP A 57 21.07 -1.97 -18.52
C ASP A 57 21.62 -0.54 -18.34
N SER A 58 20.85 0.47 -18.76
CA SER A 58 21.24 1.86 -18.60
C SER A 58 21.12 2.35 -17.16
N ILE A 59 20.05 2.00 -16.44
CA ILE A 59 19.84 2.42 -15.05
C ILE A 59 20.86 1.77 -14.10
N ASP A 60 21.25 0.54 -14.35
CA ASP A 60 22.19 -0.21 -13.51
C ASP A 60 23.64 0.20 -13.78
N SER A 61 23.91 0.85 -14.91
CA SER A 61 25.23 1.45 -15.20
C SER A 61 25.59 2.67 -14.34
N ARG A 62 24.66 3.16 -13.52
CA ARG A 62 24.87 4.32 -12.64
C ARG A 62 25.91 3.99 -11.54
N PRO A 63 27.04 4.72 -11.46
CA PRO A 63 27.97 4.53 -10.36
C PRO A 63 27.35 4.96 -9.03
N LEU A 64 27.75 4.32 -7.94
CA LEU A 64 27.47 4.80 -6.60
C LEU A 64 28.19 6.15 -6.41
N PRO A 65 27.50 7.24 -6.04
CA PRO A 65 28.17 8.50 -5.78
C PRO A 65 29.14 8.39 -4.59
N GLU A 66 30.36 8.90 -4.75
CA GLU A 66 31.44 8.78 -3.75
C GLU A 66 31.01 9.34 -2.38
N TRP A 67 30.35 10.50 -2.35
CA TRP A 67 29.85 11.10 -1.11
C TRP A 67 28.89 10.19 -0.33
N TYR A 68 28.07 9.39 -1.03
CA TYR A 68 27.11 8.48 -0.38
C TYR A 68 27.84 7.27 0.19
N ASP A 69 28.85 6.77 -0.53
CA ASP A 69 29.70 5.74 0.04
C ASP A 69 30.43 6.29 1.27
N GLU A 70 31.04 7.47 1.21
CA GLU A 70 31.80 8.08 2.31
C GLU A 70 30.99 8.46 3.56
N ALA A 71 29.69 8.79 3.42
CA ALA A 71 28.87 9.28 4.52
C ALA A 71 28.73 8.26 5.67
N LYS A 72 28.60 6.97 5.35
CA LYS A 72 28.44 5.78 6.24
C LYS A 72 27.27 5.81 7.25
N PHE A 73 26.83 6.97 7.73
CA PHE A 73 25.77 7.13 8.71
C PHE A 73 24.88 8.33 8.37
N GLY A 74 23.57 8.10 8.31
CA GLY A 74 22.56 9.11 8.06
C GLY A 74 21.34 8.92 8.95
N ILE A 75 20.55 9.97 9.11
CA ILE A 75 19.32 9.96 9.92
C ILE A 75 18.12 10.12 9.00
N PHE A 76 17.14 9.23 9.16
CA PHE A 76 15.84 9.31 8.50
C PHE A 76 14.73 9.49 9.52
N ILE A 77 13.74 10.31 9.19
CA ILE A 77 12.71 10.77 10.13
C ILE A 77 11.33 10.41 9.60
N HIS A 78 10.57 9.70 10.42
CA HIS A 78 9.14 9.49 10.21
C HIS A 78 8.37 10.58 10.95
N TRP A 79 8.07 11.67 10.24
CA TRP A 79 7.26 12.76 10.76
C TRP A 79 6.21 13.20 9.74
N GLY A 80 4.97 13.37 10.21
CA GLY A 80 3.87 13.80 9.36
C GLY A 80 2.54 13.81 10.11
N VAL A 81 1.44 13.79 9.37
CA VAL A 81 0.07 13.88 9.95
C VAL A 81 -0.21 12.75 10.96
N TYR A 82 0.36 11.56 10.77
CA TYR A 82 0.24 10.45 11.75
C TYR A 82 0.90 10.75 13.10
N SER A 83 1.81 11.72 13.17
CA SER A 83 2.45 12.15 14.41
C SER A 83 1.52 13.00 15.28
N VAL A 84 0.47 13.61 14.72
CA VAL A 84 -0.51 14.42 15.47
C VAL A 84 -1.19 13.63 16.60
N PRO A 85 -1.78 12.45 16.35
CA PRO A 85 -2.35 11.65 17.44
C PRO A 85 -1.31 11.08 18.41
N ALA A 86 0.00 11.11 18.05
CA ALA A 86 1.11 10.62 18.86
C ALA A 86 0.88 9.24 19.51
N PHE A 87 0.28 8.32 18.76
CA PHE A 87 -0.17 7.04 19.29
C PHE A 87 0.41 5.85 18.51
N GLN A 88 1.30 5.11 19.19
CA GLN A 88 1.93 3.85 18.78
C GLN A 88 2.82 3.89 17.52
N THR A 89 2.31 4.24 16.34
CA THR A 89 3.02 4.02 15.04
C THR A 89 2.54 4.95 13.94
N GLU A 90 3.39 5.17 12.94
CA GLU A 90 3.11 5.83 11.67
C GLU A 90 1.99 5.15 10.84
N TRP A 91 1.74 3.84 11.06
CA TRP A 91 0.63 3.11 10.45
C TRP A 91 -0.73 3.41 11.09
N PHE A 92 -0.83 4.43 11.95
CA PHE A 92 -2.03 4.78 12.71
C PHE A 92 -3.32 4.71 11.88
N TRP A 93 -3.33 5.34 10.70
CA TRP A 93 -4.49 5.32 9.81
C TRP A 93 -4.93 3.91 9.42
N ARG A 94 -3.98 3.09 8.97
CA ARG A 94 -4.25 1.70 8.57
C ARG A 94 -4.78 0.90 9.75
N ARG A 95 -4.09 0.94 10.90
CA ARG A 95 -4.47 0.20 12.10
C ARG A 95 -5.85 0.59 12.63
N TRP A 96 -6.19 1.88 12.55
CA TRP A 96 -7.52 2.36 12.90
C TRP A 96 -8.57 1.88 11.90
N LYS A 97 -8.30 1.92 10.59
CA LYS A 97 -9.24 1.43 9.55
C LYS A 97 -9.41 -0.09 9.57
N ASP A 98 -8.40 -0.83 10.00
CA ASP A 98 -8.47 -2.27 10.21
C ASP A 98 -9.27 -2.63 11.49
N GLY A 99 -9.72 -1.62 12.26
CA GLY A 99 -10.56 -1.82 13.44
C GLY A 99 -9.80 -2.38 14.66
N ILE A 100 -8.48 -2.22 14.73
CA ILE A 100 -7.69 -2.69 15.86
C ILE A 100 -8.21 -2.03 17.15
N PRO A 101 -8.62 -2.79 18.18
CA PRO A 101 -9.36 -2.26 19.33
C PRO A 101 -8.70 -1.08 20.03
N SER A 102 -7.37 -1.12 20.22
CA SER A 102 -6.62 -0.04 20.88
C SER A 102 -6.70 1.29 20.13
N PHE A 103 -6.69 1.27 18.80
CA PHE A 103 -6.77 2.46 17.96
C PHE A 103 -8.20 3.02 17.92
N VAL A 104 -9.20 2.14 17.80
CA VAL A 104 -10.61 2.54 17.81
C VAL A 104 -11.00 3.17 19.15
N LEU A 105 -10.59 2.55 20.26
CA LEU A 105 -10.85 3.08 21.61
C LEU A 105 -10.11 4.40 21.85
N PHE A 106 -8.86 4.52 21.39
CA PHE A 106 -8.13 5.78 21.46
C PHE A 106 -8.85 6.90 20.69
N MET A 107 -9.34 6.63 19.48
CA MET A 107 -10.08 7.62 18.70
C MET A 107 -11.39 8.01 19.36
N ALA A 108 -12.17 7.03 19.84
CA ALA A 108 -13.44 7.28 20.52
C ALA A 108 -13.28 8.08 21.83
N LYS A 109 -12.14 7.93 22.52
CA LYS A 109 -11.85 8.63 23.77
C LYS A 109 -11.37 10.07 23.56
N ASN A 110 -10.59 10.33 22.52
CA ASN A 110 -9.83 11.59 22.39
C ASN A 110 -10.34 12.53 21.29
N TYR A 111 -11.18 12.06 20.37
CA TYR A 111 -11.65 12.85 19.21
C TYR A 111 -13.18 12.81 19.09
N PRO A 112 -13.80 13.85 18.51
CA PRO A 112 -15.24 13.92 18.39
C PRO A 112 -15.81 12.81 17.49
N PRO A 113 -17.09 12.46 17.65
CA PRO A 113 -17.76 11.54 16.75
C PRO A 113 -17.65 12.00 15.29
N ARG A 114 -17.42 11.03 14.39
CA ARG A 114 -17.21 11.24 12.94
C ARG A 114 -15.89 11.90 12.54
N PHE A 115 -14.96 12.15 13.47
CA PHE A 115 -13.59 12.55 13.12
C PHE A 115 -12.99 11.54 12.11
N GLN A 116 -12.36 12.06 11.07
CA GLN A 116 -11.69 11.30 10.01
C GLN A 116 -10.19 11.57 10.01
N TYR A 117 -9.42 10.67 9.41
CA TYR A 117 -7.96 10.83 9.36
C TYR A 117 -7.48 12.14 8.68
N PRO A 118 -8.10 12.63 7.58
CA PRO A 118 -7.74 13.92 7.01
C PRO A 118 -7.97 15.12 7.94
N ASP A 119 -8.84 15.00 8.95
CA ASP A 119 -9.10 16.07 9.91
C ASP A 119 -7.87 16.35 10.81
N PHE A 120 -6.88 15.45 10.83
CA PHE A 120 -5.57 15.70 11.43
C PHE A 120 -4.68 16.65 10.63
N ALA A 121 -4.88 16.79 9.32
CA ALA A 121 -4.03 17.62 8.48
C ALA A 121 -3.93 19.09 8.93
N PRO A 122 -5.04 19.81 9.23
CA PRO A 122 -4.96 21.18 9.74
C PRO A 122 -4.35 21.27 11.16
N LEU A 123 -4.29 20.15 11.90
CA LEU A 123 -3.69 20.09 13.25
C LEU A 123 -2.18 19.83 13.20
N PHE A 124 -1.64 19.44 12.05
CA PHE A 124 -0.20 19.26 11.86
C PHE A 124 0.45 20.62 11.54
N THR A 125 0.55 21.48 12.55
CA THR A 125 1.00 22.87 12.37
C THR A 125 2.51 23.06 12.50
N ALA A 126 3.21 22.11 13.14
CA ALA A 126 4.64 22.18 13.39
C ALA A 126 5.09 23.49 14.08
N GLU A 127 4.24 24.06 14.95
CA GLU A 127 4.43 25.40 15.54
C GLU A 127 5.76 25.61 16.28
N MET A 128 6.33 24.55 16.85
CA MET A 128 7.61 24.60 17.58
C MET A 128 8.80 24.05 16.78
N PHE A 129 8.62 23.80 15.48
CA PHE A 129 9.71 23.27 14.65
C PHE A 129 10.70 24.37 14.25
N ASP A 130 11.95 24.20 14.66
CA ASP A 130 13.08 25.01 14.23
C ASP A 130 14.03 24.17 13.37
N ALA A 131 14.08 24.47 12.08
CA ALA A 131 14.90 23.74 11.12
C ALA A 131 16.41 23.91 11.36
N ASN A 132 16.85 25.06 11.87
CA ASN A 132 18.26 25.31 12.16
C ASN A 132 18.70 24.51 13.38
N HIS A 133 17.92 24.59 14.46
CA HIS A 133 18.20 23.79 15.64
C HIS A 133 18.20 22.30 15.33
N PHE A 134 17.25 21.85 14.49
CA PHE A 134 17.17 20.47 14.06
C PHE A 134 18.41 20.05 13.26
N ALA A 135 18.84 20.86 12.28
CA ALA A 135 20.05 20.60 11.50
C ALA A 135 21.31 20.56 12.36
N ASP A 136 21.42 21.45 13.35
CA ASP A 136 22.55 21.48 14.29
C ASP A 136 22.61 20.19 15.11
N VAL A 137 21.48 19.67 15.57
CA VAL A 137 21.41 18.39 16.30
C VAL A 137 21.81 17.21 15.40
N LEU A 138 21.32 17.15 14.16
CA LEU A 138 21.69 16.08 13.23
C LEU A 138 23.18 16.11 12.86
N LYS A 139 23.74 17.31 12.69
CA LYS A 139 25.17 17.49 12.47
C LYS A 139 25.97 17.06 13.70
N ALA A 140 25.52 17.43 14.90
CA ALA A 140 26.18 17.06 16.15
C ALA A 140 26.16 15.55 16.42
N SER A 141 25.21 14.79 15.85
CA SER A 141 25.22 13.32 15.94
C SER A 141 26.24 12.65 15.00
N GLY A 142 26.91 13.40 14.13
CA GLY A 142 27.86 12.89 13.15
C GLY A 142 27.23 12.27 11.91
N ALA A 143 25.94 12.53 11.65
CA ALA A 143 25.30 12.16 10.39
C ALA A 143 25.79 13.06 9.24
N GLN A 144 25.86 12.50 8.03
CA GLN A 144 26.31 13.19 6.81
C GLN A 144 25.27 13.13 5.70
#